data_AF-A0A4U2EF14-F1
#
_entry.id   AF-A0A4U2EF14-F1
#
_cell.length_a   1.000
_cell.length_b   1.000
_cell.length_c   1.000
_cell.angle_alpha   90.00
_cell.angle_beta   90.00
_cell.angle_gamma   90.00
#
_symmetry.space_group_name_H-M   'P 1'
#
loop_
_entity.id
_entity.type
_entity.pdbx_description
1 polymer ?
#
loop_
_entity_poly.entity_id
_entity_poly.type
_entity_poly.pdbx_seq_one_letter_code
_entity_poly.pdbx_strand_id
1 'polypeptide(L)'
;MASDLLNVGAQSVLTAQRQLNTTGHNISNANTEGYSRQSVIQGVNDPRQYGGQTYGMGVHVENVRRSWDQFAVKELNLSTTNAANKGDTEANLDMLSSMLSSVASKKIPENLNEWFDSVKTLADTPNDVGARKVVLEKAGLVTKTLNEFHETVRQQSDSTNKKLEVGIERVNQIAVEIRDVQRLMMRTPGPHNDLRDQHEKLINELSGYTKVTVTPRSNAEGFNVHIGNGHTLVSGSEASQLKLVDGLPDTHQRRLAIVEGKSLKPITSNDIDGKIGAMLDMRDEHIPGIMDELGRLATAFSEKVNSLQSQGLDLNGNVGQNIFTDVNSERVAKSRVTAGSQSKADVAVYIDDTSALKGGEYGLKYDGSDYVVTKPDGETVKVSTNSAGNAFYLDGMRVEVRNPPELGEKLLLRPTRNFAAQIQMETKDPRDIAAQSYEASTTFAKGSAGFKILAAGQLREFEVIVSPKGEQFAVTDPKGNILMQPQPYPPEGPVTINGT
;
A
#
# COMPACT_ATOMS: atom_id res chain seq x y z
N MET A 1 13.77 -63.20 -53.13
CA MET A 1 12.44 -63.67 -52.67
C MET A 1 12.45 -64.11 -51.19
N ALA A 2 13.15 -65.18 -50.78
CA ALA A 2 13.13 -65.64 -49.38
C ALA A 2 13.75 -64.64 -48.35
N SER A 3 14.84 -63.96 -48.72
CA SER A 3 15.49 -62.95 -47.84
C SER A 3 14.66 -61.68 -47.63
N ASP A 4 13.74 -61.34 -48.55
CA ASP A 4 12.86 -60.16 -48.40
C ASP A 4 11.67 -60.47 -47.48
N LEU A 5 11.07 -61.66 -47.59
CA LEU A 5 9.97 -62.08 -46.70
C LEU A 5 10.41 -62.23 -45.23
N LEU A 6 11.61 -62.76 -45.00
CA LEU A 6 12.20 -62.84 -43.66
C LEU A 6 12.46 -61.45 -43.05
N ASN A 7 12.93 -60.49 -43.86
CA ASN A 7 13.12 -59.10 -43.42
C ASN A 7 11.80 -58.41 -43.11
N VAL A 8 10.77 -58.58 -43.95
CA VAL A 8 9.41 -58.04 -43.71
C VAL A 8 8.82 -58.64 -42.42
N GLY A 9 8.96 -59.94 -42.22
CA GLY A 9 8.52 -60.62 -40.99
C GLY A 9 9.26 -60.10 -39.75
N ALA A 10 10.58 -59.98 -39.82
CA ALA A 10 11.41 -59.48 -38.72
C ALA A 10 11.04 -58.03 -38.34
N GLN A 11 10.89 -57.13 -39.33
CA GLN A 11 10.49 -55.74 -39.11
C GLN A 11 9.08 -55.61 -38.51
N SER A 12 8.14 -56.46 -38.95
CA SER A 12 6.78 -56.47 -38.42
C SER A 12 6.75 -56.93 -36.95
N VAL A 13 7.53 -57.97 -36.60
CA VAL A 13 7.64 -58.44 -35.20
C VAL A 13 8.33 -57.40 -34.32
N LEU A 14 9.39 -56.74 -34.80
CA LEU A 14 10.06 -55.65 -34.07
C LEU A 14 9.12 -54.46 -33.84
N THR A 15 8.28 -54.14 -34.83
CA THR A 15 7.25 -53.09 -34.71
C THR A 15 6.21 -53.46 -33.66
N ALA A 16 5.70 -54.69 -33.67
CA ALA A 16 4.77 -55.19 -32.65
C ALA A 16 5.40 -55.21 -31.24
N GLN A 17 6.67 -55.60 -31.12
CA GLN A 17 7.40 -55.55 -29.84
C GLN A 17 7.48 -54.12 -29.29
N ARG A 18 7.78 -53.12 -30.14
CA ARG A 18 7.79 -51.71 -29.73
C ARG A 18 6.40 -51.21 -29.29
N GLN A 19 5.32 -51.67 -29.93
CA GLN A 19 3.95 -51.37 -29.49
C GLN A 19 3.62 -51.97 -28.12
N LEU A 20 4.01 -53.22 -27.88
CA LEU A 20 3.83 -53.86 -26.57
C LEU A 20 4.66 -53.17 -25.49
N ASN A 21 5.91 -52.80 -25.79
CA ASN A 21 6.76 -52.03 -24.85
C ASN A 21 6.13 -50.67 -24.52
N THR A 22 5.61 -49.94 -25.50
CA THR A 22 4.92 -48.66 -25.28
C THR A 22 3.65 -48.84 -24.47
N THR A 23 2.93 -49.95 -24.68
CA THR A 23 1.73 -50.29 -23.90
C THR A 23 2.09 -50.62 -22.45
N GLY A 24 3.17 -51.38 -22.23
CA GLY A 24 3.72 -51.63 -20.90
C GLY A 24 4.13 -50.34 -20.19
N HIS A 25 4.84 -49.45 -20.90
CA HIS A 25 5.26 -48.13 -20.38
C HIS A 25 4.05 -47.28 -19.96
N ASN A 26 2.99 -47.24 -20.78
CA ASN A 26 1.75 -46.55 -20.45
C ASN A 26 1.05 -47.15 -19.22
N ILE A 27 0.97 -48.48 -19.11
CA ILE A 27 0.32 -49.15 -17.97
C ILE A 27 1.11 -48.89 -16.69
N SER A 28 2.44 -49.00 -16.73
CA SER A 28 3.30 -48.74 -15.58
C SER A 28 3.24 -47.29 -15.10
N ASN A 29 3.01 -46.33 -16.01
CA ASN A 29 2.95 -44.90 -15.69
C ASN A 29 1.52 -44.34 -15.64
N ALA A 30 0.49 -45.18 -15.68
CA ALA A 30 -0.90 -44.73 -15.71
C ALA A 30 -1.29 -43.84 -14.51
N ASN A 31 -0.65 -44.05 -13.36
CA ASN A 31 -0.87 -43.28 -12.13
C ASN A 31 0.25 -42.26 -11.85
N THR A 32 1.21 -42.09 -12.76
CA THR A 32 2.27 -41.09 -12.62
C THR A 32 1.72 -39.72 -13.00
N GLU A 33 1.69 -38.80 -12.06
CA GLU A 33 1.23 -37.43 -12.31
C GLU A 33 2.08 -36.72 -13.38
N GLY A 34 1.40 -36.13 -14.37
CA GLY A 34 2.02 -35.44 -15.50
C GLY A 34 2.39 -36.34 -16.68
N TYR A 35 2.15 -37.66 -16.59
CA TYR A 35 2.44 -38.59 -17.69
C TYR A 35 1.46 -38.43 -18.86
N SER A 36 1.99 -38.31 -20.08
CA SER A 36 1.20 -38.29 -21.32
C SER A 36 1.21 -39.67 -21.98
N ARG A 37 0.02 -40.20 -22.31
CA ARG A 37 -0.10 -41.47 -23.04
C ARG A 37 0.68 -41.42 -24.34
N GLN A 38 1.53 -42.42 -24.59
CA GLN A 38 2.33 -42.54 -25.80
C GLN A 38 1.67 -43.51 -26.80
N SER A 39 1.72 -43.15 -28.08
CA SER A 39 1.20 -43.96 -29.19
C SER A 39 2.27 -44.17 -30.25
N VAL A 40 2.37 -45.39 -30.75
CA VAL A 40 3.32 -45.76 -31.81
C VAL A 40 2.69 -45.50 -33.17
N ILE A 41 3.31 -44.62 -33.94
CA ILE A 41 2.97 -44.35 -35.33
C ILE A 41 3.76 -45.31 -36.21
N GLN A 42 3.05 -46.08 -37.02
CA GLN A 42 3.65 -46.99 -38.00
C GLN A 42 3.76 -46.29 -39.35
N GLY A 43 4.95 -46.36 -39.95
CA GLY A 43 5.21 -45.96 -41.33
C GLY A 43 5.26 -47.19 -42.22
N VAL A 44 4.84 -47.04 -43.48
CA VAL A 44 5.04 -48.09 -44.50
C VAL A 44 6.45 -47.93 -45.08
N ASN A 45 7.18 -49.03 -45.21
CA ASN A 45 8.49 -49.00 -45.86
C ASN A 45 8.35 -48.75 -47.37
N ASP A 46 9.31 -48.03 -47.95
CA ASP A 46 9.34 -47.78 -49.39
C ASP A 46 9.29 -49.10 -50.18
N PRO A 47 8.40 -49.20 -51.18
CA PRO A 47 8.25 -50.43 -51.94
C PRO A 47 9.48 -50.68 -52.84
N ARG A 48 9.87 -51.94 -52.99
CA ARG A 48 10.95 -52.35 -53.90
C ARG A 48 10.39 -52.79 -55.24
N GLN A 49 11.03 -52.35 -56.32
CA GLN A 49 10.67 -52.75 -57.68
C GLN A 49 11.59 -53.87 -58.16
N TYR A 50 11.01 -54.98 -58.61
CA TYR A 50 11.76 -56.10 -59.19
C TYR A 50 11.01 -56.65 -60.40
N GLY A 51 11.67 -56.72 -61.56
CA GLY A 51 11.09 -57.27 -62.78
C GLY A 51 9.81 -56.57 -63.28
N GLY A 52 9.67 -55.26 -63.06
CA GLY A 52 8.48 -54.49 -63.46
C GLY A 52 7.28 -54.61 -62.51
N GLN A 53 7.42 -55.32 -61.38
CA GLN A 53 6.41 -55.42 -60.33
C GLN A 53 6.88 -54.72 -59.04
N THR A 54 5.94 -54.08 -58.35
CA THR A 54 6.18 -53.35 -57.10
C THR A 54 5.77 -54.20 -55.90
N TYR A 55 6.70 -54.44 -54.97
CA TYR A 55 6.46 -55.21 -53.76
C TYR A 55 6.53 -54.31 -52.52
N GLY A 56 5.54 -54.41 -51.63
CA GLY A 56 5.52 -53.69 -50.36
C GLY A 56 6.53 -54.28 -49.37
N MET A 57 7.25 -53.41 -48.65
CA MET A 57 8.35 -53.81 -47.76
C MET A 57 7.95 -53.86 -46.27
N GLY A 58 6.65 -54.01 -45.98
CA GLY A 58 6.11 -54.07 -44.62
C GLY A 58 6.06 -52.71 -43.92
N VAL A 59 5.97 -52.74 -42.59
CA VAL A 59 5.89 -51.54 -41.73
C VAL A 59 7.11 -51.39 -40.85
N HIS A 60 7.40 -50.16 -40.44
CA HIS A 60 8.36 -49.84 -39.40
C HIS A 60 7.74 -48.85 -38.41
N VAL A 61 8.36 -48.70 -37.24
CA VAL A 61 7.99 -47.63 -36.30
C VAL A 61 8.59 -46.33 -36.80
N GLU A 62 7.73 -45.42 -37.26
CA GLU A 62 8.11 -44.10 -37.73
C GLU A 62 8.40 -43.17 -36.54
N ASN A 63 7.50 -43.15 -35.56
CA ASN A 63 7.65 -42.30 -34.37
C ASN A 63 6.84 -42.84 -33.18
N VAL A 64 7.25 -42.48 -31.96
CA VAL A 64 6.44 -42.62 -30.76
C VAL A 64 6.01 -41.23 -30.33
N ARG A 65 4.72 -40.92 -30.49
CA ARG A 65 4.16 -39.59 -30.20
C ARG A 65 3.38 -39.62 -28.90
N ARG A 66 3.54 -38.59 -28.07
CA ARG A 66 2.62 -38.35 -26.95
C ARG A 66 1.23 -37.90 -27.44
N SER A 67 0.19 -38.29 -26.72
CA SER A 67 -1.17 -37.79 -26.87
C SER A 67 -1.34 -36.56 -25.98
N TRP A 68 -1.37 -35.38 -26.58
CA TRP A 68 -1.39 -34.09 -25.89
C TRP A 68 -2.17 -33.07 -26.70
N ASP A 69 -2.85 -32.16 -26.01
CA ASP A 69 -3.52 -31.01 -26.60
C ASP A 69 -2.88 -29.71 -26.07
N GLN A 70 -2.31 -28.95 -27.00
CA GLN A 70 -1.65 -27.68 -26.69
C GLN A 70 -2.60 -26.65 -26.09
N PHE A 71 -3.84 -26.60 -26.56
CA PHE A 71 -4.83 -25.64 -26.08
C PHE A 71 -5.24 -25.99 -24.66
N ALA A 72 -5.47 -27.27 -24.36
CA ALA A 72 -5.80 -27.73 -23.01
C ALA A 72 -4.66 -27.44 -22.01
N VAL A 73 -3.40 -27.67 -22.39
CA VAL A 73 -2.25 -27.35 -21.51
C VAL A 73 -2.11 -25.85 -21.30
N LYS A 74 -2.32 -25.03 -22.33
CA LYS A 74 -2.28 -23.58 -22.18
C LYS A 74 -3.38 -23.09 -21.24
N GLU A 75 -4.59 -23.61 -21.40
CA GLU A 75 -5.72 -23.27 -20.53
C GLU A 75 -5.50 -23.74 -19.09
N LEU A 76 -4.95 -24.93 -18.90
CA LEU A 76 -4.57 -25.44 -17.58
C LEU A 76 -3.59 -24.49 -16.89
N ASN A 77 -2.51 -24.08 -17.56
CA ASN A 77 -1.52 -23.17 -16.97
C ASN A 77 -2.15 -21.83 -16.58
N LEU A 78 -3.01 -21.26 -17.44
CA LEU A 78 -3.72 -20.01 -17.13
C LEU A 78 -4.67 -20.17 -15.94
N SER A 79 -5.44 -21.25 -15.91
CA SER A 79 -6.35 -21.56 -14.81
C SER A 79 -5.60 -21.82 -13.50
N THR A 80 -4.45 -22.50 -13.54
CA THR A 80 -3.59 -22.74 -12.38
C THR A 80 -3.04 -21.43 -11.83
N THR A 81 -2.57 -20.52 -12.68
CA THR A 81 -2.13 -19.18 -12.26
C THR A 81 -3.25 -18.42 -11.56
N ASN A 82 -4.44 -18.36 -12.19
CA ASN A 82 -5.58 -17.65 -11.63
C ASN A 82 -6.05 -18.26 -10.30
N ALA A 83 -6.16 -19.58 -10.23
CA ALA A 83 -6.55 -20.29 -9.01
C ALA A 83 -5.54 -20.07 -7.88
N ALA A 84 -4.24 -20.09 -8.19
CA ALA A 84 -3.20 -19.85 -7.21
C ALA A 84 -3.17 -18.40 -6.71
N ASN A 85 -3.37 -17.42 -7.60
CA ASN A 85 -3.54 -16.01 -7.22
C ASN A 85 -4.74 -15.83 -6.28
N LYS A 86 -5.91 -16.37 -6.63
CA LYS A 86 -7.12 -16.22 -5.82
C LYS A 86 -7.04 -16.95 -4.49
N GLY A 87 -6.47 -18.16 -4.46
CA GLY A 87 -6.28 -18.89 -3.21
C GLY A 87 -5.34 -18.17 -2.23
N ASP A 88 -4.23 -17.61 -2.71
CA ASP A 88 -3.33 -16.82 -1.86
C ASP A 88 -3.95 -15.47 -1.47
N THR A 89 -4.72 -14.84 -2.36
CA THR A 89 -5.48 -13.60 -2.05
C THR A 89 -6.49 -13.85 -0.94
N GLU A 90 -7.26 -14.93 -1.00
CA GLU A 90 -8.21 -15.34 0.04
C GLU A 90 -7.49 -15.56 1.38
N ALA A 91 -6.39 -16.32 1.38
CA ALA A 91 -5.59 -16.54 2.59
C ALA A 91 -5.02 -15.23 3.18
N ASN A 92 -4.62 -14.28 2.32
CA ASN A 92 -4.14 -12.97 2.75
C ASN A 92 -5.28 -12.12 3.35
N LEU A 93 -6.48 -12.14 2.75
CA LEU A 93 -7.65 -11.42 3.26
C LEU A 93 -8.16 -12.02 4.58
N ASP A 94 -8.17 -13.34 4.73
CA ASP A 94 -8.49 -14.01 5.99
C ASP A 94 -7.51 -13.62 7.10
N MET A 95 -6.23 -13.52 6.75
CA MET A 95 -5.20 -13.05 7.66
C MET A 95 -5.45 -11.61 8.11
N LEU A 96 -5.79 -10.70 7.18
CA LEU A 96 -6.14 -9.32 7.50
C LEU A 96 -7.39 -9.24 8.38
N SER A 97 -8.43 -10.02 8.05
CA SER A 97 -9.66 -10.11 8.83
C SER A 97 -9.38 -10.59 10.26
N SER A 98 -8.55 -11.61 10.43
CA SER A 98 -8.09 -12.09 11.74
C SER A 98 -7.32 -11.01 12.52
N MET A 99 -6.44 -10.26 11.84
CA MET A 99 -5.68 -9.17 12.44
C MET A 99 -6.60 -8.01 12.89
N LEU A 100 -7.57 -7.62 12.07
CA LEU A 100 -8.53 -6.56 12.37
C LEU A 100 -9.56 -6.96 13.43
N SER A 101 -9.84 -8.27 13.57
CA SER A 101 -10.70 -8.80 14.63
C SER A 101 -9.94 -9.18 15.91
N SER A 102 -8.61 -9.01 15.91
CA SER A 102 -7.75 -9.28 17.06
C SER A 102 -8.12 -8.44 18.29
N VAL A 103 -7.68 -8.92 19.46
CA VAL A 103 -7.86 -8.22 20.73
C VAL A 103 -7.21 -6.82 20.68
N ALA A 104 -6.02 -6.70 20.08
CA ALA A 104 -5.32 -5.43 19.95
C ALA A 104 -6.12 -4.41 19.14
N SER A 105 -6.70 -4.82 18.00
CA SER A 105 -7.55 -3.96 17.17
C SER A 105 -8.80 -3.49 17.93
N LYS A 106 -9.50 -4.40 18.63
CA LYS A 106 -10.70 -4.06 19.42
C LYS A 106 -10.40 -3.10 20.58
N LYS A 107 -9.19 -3.15 21.13
CA LYS A 107 -8.77 -2.26 22.22
C LYS A 107 -8.60 -0.80 21.80
N ILE A 108 -8.38 -0.51 20.51
CA ILE A 108 -8.25 0.87 20.02
C ILE A 108 -9.54 1.68 20.28
N PRO A 109 -10.73 1.30 19.76
CA PRO A 109 -11.95 2.04 20.04
C PRO A 109 -12.36 1.99 21.51
N GLU A 110 -12.12 0.88 22.22
CA GLU A 110 -12.38 0.80 23.67
C GLU A 110 -11.57 1.84 24.45
N ASN A 111 -10.24 1.90 24.23
CA ASN A 111 -9.37 2.86 24.92
C ASN A 111 -9.68 4.30 24.54
N LEU A 112 -10.07 4.58 23.29
CA LEU A 112 -10.51 5.91 22.89
C LEU A 112 -11.78 6.32 23.62
N ASN A 113 -12.78 5.44 23.71
CA ASN A 113 -14.01 5.71 24.46
C ASN A 113 -13.71 5.95 25.94
N GLU A 114 -12.90 5.09 26.57
CA GLU A 114 -12.48 5.27 27.96
C GLU A 114 -11.72 6.59 28.18
N TRP A 115 -10.91 7.01 27.21
CA TRP A 115 -10.24 8.32 27.26
C TRP A 115 -11.26 9.46 27.19
N PHE A 116 -12.22 9.44 26.25
CA PHE A 116 -13.27 10.45 26.17
C PHE A 116 -14.13 10.50 27.45
N ASP A 117 -14.46 9.36 28.04
CA ASP A 117 -15.19 9.28 29.31
C ASP A 117 -14.37 9.89 30.47
N SER A 118 -13.06 9.67 30.47
CA SER A 118 -12.17 10.30 31.46
C SER A 118 -12.09 11.82 31.29
N VAL A 119 -12.07 12.32 30.05
CA VAL A 119 -12.09 13.76 29.73
C VAL A 119 -13.42 14.39 30.15
N LYS A 120 -14.54 13.69 29.94
CA LYS A 120 -15.85 14.14 30.41
C LYS A 120 -15.87 14.26 31.94
N THR A 121 -15.34 13.26 32.64
CA THR A 121 -15.24 13.29 34.10
C THR A 121 -14.35 14.45 34.57
N LEU A 122 -13.24 14.72 33.86
CA LEU A 122 -12.38 15.87 34.15
C LEU A 122 -13.10 17.21 33.93
N ALA A 123 -13.96 17.31 32.92
CA ALA A 123 -14.71 18.53 32.66
C ALA A 123 -15.68 18.89 33.80
N ASP A 124 -16.21 17.89 34.51
CA ASP A 124 -17.06 18.10 35.70
C ASP A 124 -16.24 18.59 36.91
N THR A 125 -14.97 18.16 37.03
CA THR A 125 -14.08 18.51 38.16
C THR A 125 -12.67 18.94 37.71
N PRO A 126 -12.52 20.08 37.00
CA PRO A 126 -11.26 20.46 36.35
C PRO A 126 -10.10 20.79 37.31
N ASN A 127 -10.39 21.02 38.60
CA ASN A 127 -9.40 21.28 39.64
C ASN A 127 -8.90 20.01 40.34
N ASP A 128 -9.49 18.85 40.07
CA ASP A 128 -9.08 17.58 40.69
C ASP A 128 -7.87 16.97 39.97
N VAL A 129 -6.76 16.83 40.70
CA VAL A 129 -5.53 16.20 40.22
C VAL A 129 -5.75 14.70 39.97
N GLY A 130 -6.65 14.06 40.71
CA GLY A 130 -7.02 12.66 40.51
C GLY A 130 -7.63 12.43 39.12
N ALA A 131 -8.68 13.17 38.78
CA ALA A 131 -9.31 13.12 37.45
C ALA A 131 -8.31 13.38 36.31
N ARG A 132 -7.44 14.40 36.46
CA ARG A 132 -6.38 14.71 35.47
C ARG A 132 -5.41 13.55 35.26
N LYS A 133 -5.02 12.88 36.35
CA LYS A 133 -4.12 11.72 36.28
C LYS A 133 -4.76 10.57 35.52
N VAL A 134 -6.05 10.31 35.75
CA VAL A 134 -6.79 9.27 35.01
C VAL A 134 -6.80 9.58 33.51
N VAL A 135 -7.01 10.84 33.10
CA VAL A 135 -6.95 11.25 31.69
C VAL A 135 -5.59 10.94 31.07
N LEU A 136 -4.47 11.27 31.75
CA LEU A 136 -3.13 10.95 31.26
C LEU A 136 -2.86 9.44 31.17
N GLU A 137 -3.33 8.66 32.16
CA GLU A 137 -3.19 7.20 32.13
C GLU A 137 -3.95 6.59 30.93
N LYS A 138 -5.19 7.04 30.69
CA LYS A 138 -5.97 6.60 29.52
C LYS A 138 -5.35 7.07 28.20
N ALA A 139 -4.80 8.29 28.16
CA ALA A 139 -4.09 8.81 26.99
C ALA A 139 -2.87 7.94 26.64
N GLY A 140 -2.09 7.54 27.65
CA GLY A 140 -0.96 6.64 27.47
C GLY A 140 -1.37 5.23 27.00
N LEU A 141 -2.55 4.73 27.39
CA LEU A 141 -3.09 3.48 26.86
C LEU A 141 -3.44 3.60 25.38
N VAL A 142 -4.04 4.72 24.95
CA VAL A 142 -4.34 4.98 23.54
C VAL A 142 -3.07 4.94 22.71
N THR A 143 -2.05 5.73 23.06
CA THR A 143 -0.78 5.77 22.30
C THR A 143 -0.14 4.39 22.22
N LYS A 144 -0.06 3.68 23.36
CA LYS A 144 0.52 2.33 23.43
C LYS A 144 -0.19 1.35 22.51
N THR A 145 -1.53 1.33 22.53
CA THR A 145 -2.29 0.42 21.65
C THR A 145 -2.15 0.75 20.17
N LEU A 146 -2.06 2.02 19.80
CA LEU A 146 -1.78 2.43 18.42
C LEU A 146 -0.38 1.97 17.99
N ASN A 147 0.64 2.13 18.84
CA ASN A 147 2.00 1.69 18.56
C ASN A 147 2.07 0.14 18.43
N GLU A 148 1.45 -0.60 19.35
CA GLU A 148 1.44 -2.07 19.35
C GLU A 148 0.73 -2.65 18.12
N PHE A 149 -0.41 -2.06 17.74
CA PHE A 149 -1.12 -2.48 16.55
C PHE A 149 -0.31 -2.16 15.29
N HIS A 150 0.29 -0.97 15.19
CA HIS A 150 1.19 -0.62 14.09
C HIS A 150 2.35 -1.62 13.96
N GLU A 151 2.99 -1.98 15.07
CA GLU A 151 4.10 -2.95 15.07
C GLU A 151 3.64 -4.34 14.61
N THR A 152 2.43 -4.76 14.98
CA THR A 152 1.82 -6.01 14.50
C THR A 152 1.66 -6.00 12.97
N VAL A 153 1.16 -4.89 12.41
CA VAL A 153 1.03 -4.72 10.95
C VAL A 153 2.40 -4.69 10.26
N ARG A 154 3.41 -4.05 10.88
CA ARG A 154 4.78 -4.03 10.35
C ARG A 154 5.40 -5.42 10.30
N GLN A 155 5.28 -6.20 11.38
CA GLN A 155 5.76 -7.58 11.43
C GLN A 155 5.07 -8.46 10.37
N GLN A 156 3.83 -8.14 10.04
CA GLN A 156 3.14 -8.82 8.95
C GLN A 156 3.75 -8.51 7.57
N SER A 157 4.15 -7.26 7.33
CA SER A 157 4.90 -6.89 6.13
C SER A 157 6.21 -7.69 6.01
N ASP A 158 6.96 -7.81 7.11
CA ASP A 158 8.21 -8.58 7.15
C ASP A 158 7.99 -10.07 6.87
N SER A 159 6.90 -10.64 7.40
CA SER A 159 6.49 -12.03 7.13
C SER A 159 6.17 -12.25 5.65
N THR A 160 5.40 -11.34 5.05
CA THR A 160 5.09 -11.38 3.61
C THR A 160 6.35 -11.26 2.75
N ASN A 161 7.29 -10.39 3.12
CA ASN A 161 8.58 -10.27 2.44
C ASN A 161 9.38 -11.58 2.47
N LYS A 162 9.42 -12.28 3.61
CA LYS A 162 10.08 -13.60 3.72
C LYS A 162 9.39 -14.65 2.86
N LYS A 163 8.06 -14.67 2.82
CA LYS A 163 7.30 -15.58 1.93
C LYS A 163 7.61 -15.33 0.46
N LEU A 164 7.70 -14.06 0.06
CA LEU A 164 8.11 -13.66 -1.29
C LEU A 164 9.52 -14.16 -1.63
N GLU A 165 10.48 -14.02 -0.71
CA GLU A 165 11.84 -14.53 -0.90
C GLU A 165 11.86 -16.04 -1.17
N VAL A 166 11.13 -16.82 -0.35
CA VAL A 166 11.02 -18.28 -0.53
C VAL A 166 10.34 -18.63 -1.86
N GLY A 167 9.27 -17.91 -2.23
CA GLY A 167 8.60 -18.11 -3.51
C GLY A 167 9.51 -17.84 -4.71
N ILE A 168 10.30 -16.77 -4.65
CA ILE A 168 11.30 -16.41 -5.67
C ILE A 168 12.41 -17.46 -5.75
N GLU A 169 12.89 -17.97 -4.62
CA GLU A 169 13.86 -19.05 -4.59
C GLU A 169 13.32 -20.31 -5.29
N ARG A 170 12.08 -20.70 -5.02
CA ARG A 170 11.46 -21.86 -5.71
C ARG A 170 11.32 -21.62 -7.21
N VAL A 171 10.89 -20.43 -7.64
CA VAL A 171 10.83 -20.09 -9.08
C VAL A 171 12.20 -20.19 -9.75
N ASN A 172 13.26 -19.73 -9.08
CA ASN A 172 14.62 -19.83 -9.59
C ASN A 172 15.08 -21.30 -9.71
N GLN A 173 14.75 -22.15 -8.74
CA GLN A 173 15.02 -23.58 -8.81
C GLN A 173 14.28 -24.24 -9.98
N ILE A 174 12.99 -23.95 -10.16
CA ILE A 174 12.20 -24.45 -11.29
C ILE A 174 12.81 -24.01 -12.63
N ALA A 175 13.27 -22.76 -12.74
CA ALA A 175 13.94 -22.27 -13.95
C ALA A 175 15.20 -23.08 -14.29
N VAL A 176 16.01 -23.41 -13.28
CA VAL A 176 17.20 -24.25 -13.41
C VAL A 176 16.84 -25.68 -13.83
N GLU A 177 15.82 -26.27 -13.21
CA GLU A 177 15.32 -27.62 -13.55
C GLU A 177 14.80 -27.67 -15.00
N ILE A 178 14.04 -26.65 -15.43
CA ILE A 178 13.55 -26.53 -16.82
C ILE A 178 14.73 -26.47 -17.79
N ARG A 179 15.73 -25.62 -17.50
CA ARG A 179 16.94 -25.49 -18.32
C ARG A 179 17.66 -26.83 -18.47
N ASP A 180 17.80 -27.58 -17.38
CA ASP A 180 18.53 -28.85 -17.38
C ASP A 180 17.77 -29.94 -18.16
N VAL A 181 16.45 -29.99 -18.03
CA VAL A 181 15.58 -30.84 -18.87
C VAL A 181 15.72 -30.47 -20.36
N GLN A 182 15.73 -29.18 -20.70
CA GLN A 182 15.94 -28.73 -22.07
C GLN A 182 17.33 -29.11 -22.62
N ARG A 183 18.39 -28.98 -21.81
CA ARG A 183 19.74 -29.40 -22.20
C ARG A 183 19.81 -30.91 -22.49
N LEU A 184 19.10 -31.73 -21.70
CA LEU A 184 19.02 -33.18 -21.96
C LEU A 184 18.31 -33.48 -23.28
N MET A 185 17.23 -32.77 -23.58
CA MET A 185 16.51 -32.91 -24.85
C MET A 185 17.38 -32.51 -26.06
N MET A 186 18.26 -31.51 -25.92
CA MET A 186 19.15 -31.06 -27.00
C MET A 186 20.34 -31.99 -27.23
N ARG A 187 20.85 -32.67 -26.18
CA ARG A 187 22.05 -33.52 -26.29
C ARG A 187 21.77 -34.88 -26.91
N THR A 188 20.56 -35.39 -26.76
CA THR A 188 20.20 -36.73 -27.22
C THR A 188 19.35 -36.61 -28.48
N PRO A 189 19.67 -37.29 -29.59
CA PRO A 189 18.80 -37.33 -30.76
C PRO A 189 17.62 -38.29 -30.51
N GLY A 190 16.39 -37.88 -30.87
CA GLY A 190 15.19 -38.71 -30.80
C GLY A 190 13.99 -38.06 -30.07
N PRO A 191 12.81 -38.71 -30.06
CA PRO A 191 11.64 -38.23 -29.35
C PRO A 191 11.79 -38.42 -27.83
N HIS A 192 11.91 -37.32 -27.09
CA HIS A 192 12.04 -37.34 -25.62
C HIS A 192 10.70 -37.15 -24.90
N ASN A 193 9.76 -38.07 -25.09
CA ASN A 193 8.41 -37.91 -24.53
C ASN A 193 8.41 -37.72 -23.00
N ASP A 194 9.18 -38.53 -22.28
CA ASP A 194 9.25 -38.45 -20.81
C ASP A 194 9.90 -37.13 -20.33
N LEU A 195 10.92 -36.62 -21.03
CA LEU A 195 11.51 -35.30 -20.71
C LEU A 195 10.54 -34.15 -21.03
N ARG A 196 9.69 -34.30 -22.05
CA ARG A 196 8.64 -33.31 -22.36
C ARG A 196 7.55 -33.31 -21.30
N ASP A 197 7.20 -34.47 -20.76
CA ASP A 197 6.26 -34.58 -19.64
C ASP A 197 6.86 -33.97 -18.36
N GLN A 198 8.14 -34.20 -18.09
CA GLN A 198 8.85 -33.54 -16.98
C GLN A 198 8.91 -32.02 -17.18
N HIS A 199 9.20 -31.55 -18.40
CA HIS A 199 9.19 -30.13 -18.74
C HIS A 199 7.82 -29.52 -18.48
N GLU A 200 6.72 -30.16 -18.91
CA GLU A 200 5.37 -29.66 -18.68
C GLU A 200 4.96 -29.68 -17.21
N LYS A 201 5.38 -30.68 -16.43
CA LYS A 201 5.16 -30.70 -14.98
C LYS A 201 5.81 -29.49 -14.31
N LEU A 202 7.05 -29.16 -14.68
CA LEU A 202 7.76 -27.98 -14.17
C LEU A 202 7.10 -26.68 -14.61
N ILE A 203 6.58 -26.61 -15.84
CA ILE A 203 5.81 -25.46 -16.33
C ILE A 203 4.51 -25.29 -15.54
N ASN A 204 3.80 -26.37 -15.25
CA ASN A 204 2.58 -26.32 -14.43
C ASN A 204 2.89 -25.85 -13.00
N GLU A 205 3.96 -26.36 -12.38
CA GLU A 205 4.40 -25.88 -11.07
C GLU A 205 4.77 -24.38 -11.11
N LEU A 206 5.52 -23.95 -12.12
CA LEU A 206 5.86 -22.54 -12.33
C LEU A 206 4.60 -21.68 -12.51
N SER A 207 3.59 -22.19 -13.22
CA SER A 207 2.32 -21.52 -13.46
C SER A 207 1.54 -21.21 -12.17
N GLY A 208 1.76 -22.00 -11.11
CA GLY A 208 1.22 -21.70 -9.78
C GLY A 208 1.87 -20.46 -9.16
N TYR A 209 3.14 -20.20 -9.41
CA TYR A 209 3.84 -19.04 -8.83
C TYR A 209 3.68 -17.76 -9.65
N THR A 210 3.61 -17.88 -10.98
CA THR A 210 3.53 -16.76 -11.90
C THR A 210 2.82 -17.13 -13.20
N LYS A 211 2.32 -16.14 -13.94
CA LYS A 211 1.79 -16.37 -15.29
C LYS A 211 2.91 -16.84 -16.21
N VAL A 212 2.74 -17.99 -16.87
CA VAL A 212 3.75 -18.56 -17.77
C VAL A 212 3.27 -18.58 -19.21
N THR A 213 4.14 -18.17 -20.13
CA THR A 213 3.94 -18.33 -21.57
C THR A 213 5.12 -19.09 -22.16
N VAL A 214 4.84 -20.24 -22.77
CA VAL A 214 5.85 -21.09 -23.42
C VAL A 214 5.78 -20.93 -24.93
N THR A 215 6.91 -20.63 -25.56
CA THR A 215 7.01 -20.57 -27.03
C THR A 215 8.11 -21.51 -27.54
N PRO A 216 7.86 -22.28 -28.61
CA PRO A 216 8.90 -23.11 -29.22
C PRO A 216 9.94 -22.24 -29.94
N ARG A 217 11.22 -22.61 -29.87
CA ARG A 217 12.27 -21.99 -30.71
C ARG A 217 12.27 -22.58 -32.12
N SER A 218 12.71 -21.78 -33.08
CA SER A 218 13.08 -22.24 -34.41
C SER A 218 14.16 -23.33 -34.33
N ASN A 219 14.16 -24.27 -35.28
CA ASN A 219 15.17 -25.33 -35.42
C ASN A 219 15.24 -26.37 -34.28
N ALA A 220 14.17 -26.56 -33.52
CA ALA A 220 14.08 -27.57 -32.45
C ALA A 220 15.09 -27.38 -31.29
N GLU A 221 15.61 -26.16 -31.09
CA GLU A 221 16.53 -25.77 -30.00
C GLU A 221 15.84 -25.56 -28.64
N GLY A 222 14.77 -26.30 -28.34
CA GLY A 222 14.02 -26.19 -27.08
C GLY A 222 12.94 -25.11 -27.05
N PHE A 223 12.66 -24.57 -25.86
CA PHE A 223 11.54 -23.67 -25.59
C PHE A 223 12.00 -22.40 -24.87
N ASN A 224 11.40 -21.27 -25.22
CA ASN A 224 11.46 -20.06 -24.40
C ASN A 224 10.31 -20.07 -23.40
N VAL A 225 10.63 -19.79 -22.14
CA VAL A 225 9.66 -19.68 -21.05
C VAL A 225 9.67 -18.25 -20.57
N HIS A 226 8.55 -17.56 -20.80
CA HIS A 226 8.33 -16.19 -20.37
C HIS A 226 7.41 -16.19 -19.14
N ILE A 227 7.67 -15.27 -18.22
CA ILE A 227 6.86 -15.03 -17.04
C ILE A 227 6.21 -13.64 -17.10
N GLY A 228 5.05 -13.50 -16.46
CA GLY A 228 4.34 -12.23 -16.38
C GLY A 228 3.97 -11.65 -17.75
N ASN A 229 4.26 -10.38 -17.94
CA ASN A 229 4.05 -9.65 -19.21
C ASN A 229 5.21 -9.79 -20.23
N GLY A 230 5.97 -10.89 -20.19
CA GLY A 230 6.92 -11.25 -21.25
C GLY A 230 8.40 -11.31 -20.84
N HIS A 231 8.70 -11.35 -19.54
CA HIS A 231 10.08 -11.49 -19.07
C HIS A 231 10.60 -12.91 -19.33
N THR A 232 11.72 -13.06 -20.04
CA THR A 232 12.28 -14.37 -20.37
C THR A 232 13.00 -14.98 -19.16
N LEU A 233 12.39 -16.01 -18.57
CA LEU A 233 12.97 -16.74 -17.45
C LEU A 233 13.90 -17.86 -17.92
N VAL A 234 13.55 -18.57 -18.98
CA VAL A 234 14.41 -19.60 -19.59
C VAL A 234 14.45 -19.38 -21.10
N SER A 235 15.66 -19.37 -21.67
CA SER A 235 15.86 -19.35 -23.12
C SER A 235 16.78 -20.50 -23.52
N GLY A 236 16.18 -21.59 -24.01
CA GLY A 236 16.92 -22.78 -24.45
C GLY A 236 17.79 -23.36 -23.33
N SER A 237 19.10 -23.11 -23.40
CA SER A 237 20.08 -23.66 -22.47
C SER A 237 20.49 -22.71 -21.33
N GLU A 238 19.89 -21.51 -21.26
CA GLU A 238 20.16 -20.50 -20.24
C GLU A 238 18.90 -20.25 -19.38
N ALA A 239 19.12 -20.00 -18.08
CA ALA A 239 18.09 -19.61 -17.13
C ALA A 239 18.47 -18.27 -16.49
N SER A 240 17.54 -17.32 -16.56
CA SER A 240 17.55 -16.06 -15.83
C SER A 240 17.19 -16.30 -14.36
N GLN A 241 17.47 -15.32 -13.51
CA GLN A 241 17.16 -15.39 -12.09
C GLN A 241 16.26 -14.22 -11.66
N LEU A 242 15.21 -14.50 -10.91
CA LEU A 242 14.46 -13.51 -10.17
C LEU A 242 15.19 -13.11 -8.89
N LYS A 243 15.19 -11.81 -8.59
CA LYS A 243 15.83 -11.25 -7.41
C LYS A 243 14.99 -10.12 -6.84
N LEU A 244 14.94 -10.02 -5.51
CA LEU A 244 14.50 -8.81 -4.83
C LEU A 244 15.67 -7.82 -4.77
N VAL A 245 15.46 -6.64 -5.34
CA VAL A 245 16.41 -5.52 -5.24
C VAL A 245 15.78 -4.38 -4.47
N ASP A 246 16.61 -3.49 -3.95
CA ASP A 246 16.12 -2.31 -3.25
C ASP A 246 15.16 -1.52 -4.15
N GLY A 247 14.04 -1.10 -3.55
CA GLY A 247 13.08 -0.24 -4.21
C GLY A 247 13.68 1.12 -4.49
N LEU A 248 13.13 1.79 -5.50
CA LEU A 248 13.42 3.19 -5.77
C LEU A 248 12.09 3.97 -5.71
N PRO A 249 11.94 4.95 -4.81
CA PRO A 249 12.93 5.47 -3.88
C PRO A 249 13.02 4.76 -2.51
N ASP A 250 12.07 3.89 -2.14
CA ASP A 250 12.08 3.23 -0.81
C ASP A 250 12.94 1.96 -0.80
N THR A 251 14.09 1.99 -0.11
CA THR A 251 14.98 0.83 0.02
C THR A 251 14.40 -0.28 0.90
N HIS A 252 13.45 0.04 1.79
CA HIS A 252 12.79 -0.95 2.65
C HIS A 252 11.70 -1.73 1.91
N GLN A 253 11.16 -1.17 0.83
CA GLN A 253 10.20 -1.84 -0.05
C GLN A 253 10.92 -2.44 -1.26
N ARG A 254 11.44 -3.66 -1.09
CA ARG A 254 12.17 -4.35 -2.17
C ARG A 254 11.27 -4.59 -3.39
N ARG A 255 11.75 -4.27 -4.58
CA ARG A 255 11.06 -4.55 -5.84
C ARG A 255 11.54 -5.86 -6.45
N LEU A 256 10.65 -6.55 -7.14
CA LEU A 256 11.01 -7.71 -7.94
C LEU A 256 11.78 -7.25 -9.18
N ALA A 257 12.83 -7.99 -9.52
CA ALA A 257 13.60 -7.79 -10.74
C ALA A 257 14.02 -9.14 -11.32
N ILE A 258 14.23 -9.17 -12.64
CA ILE A 258 14.85 -10.29 -13.35
C ILE A 258 16.26 -9.94 -13.77
N VAL A 259 17.18 -10.87 -13.53
CA VAL A 259 18.57 -10.83 -13.99
C VAL A 259 18.66 -11.67 -15.25
N GLU A 260 18.81 -10.98 -16.39
CA GLU A 260 18.96 -11.58 -17.71
C GLU A 260 20.39 -11.31 -18.20
N GLY A 261 21.27 -12.30 -18.06
CA GLY A 261 22.70 -12.16 -18.33
C GLY A 261 23.35 -11.13 -17.39
N LYS A 262 23.79 -9.99 -17.94
CA LYS A 262 24.38 -8.87 -17.17
C LYS A 262 23.39 -7.74 -16.87
N SER A 263 22.16 -7.85 -17.38
CA SER A 263 21.15 -6.81 -17.27
C SER A 263 20.19 -7.11 -16.13
N LEU A 264 19.90 -6.09 -15.31
CA LEU A 264 18.89 -6.16 -14.25
C LEU A 264 17.67 -5.35 -14.69
N LYS A 265 16.51 -6.00 -14.83
CA LYS A 265 15.26 -5.36 -15.25
C LYS A 265 14.23 -5.45 -14.12
N PRO A 266 13.72 -4.32 -13.59
CA PRO A 266 12.64 -4.37 -12.60
C PRO A 266 11.36 -4.92 -13.23
N ILE A 267 10.56 -5.61 -12.41
CA ILE A 267 9.25 -6.13 -12.76
C ILE A 267 8.23 -5.39 -11.89
N THR A 268 7.19 -4.85 -12.52
CA THR A 268 6.08 -4.20 -11.80
C THR A 268 5.17 -5.27 -11.19
N SER A 269 4.53 -5.01 -10.05
CA SER A 269 3.53 -5.91 -9.46
C SER A 269 2.42 -6.27 -10.46
N ASN A 270 1.93 -5.29 -11.22
CA ASN A 270 0.91 -5.51 -12.27
C ASN A 270 1.39 -6.39 -13.43
N ASP A 271 2.70 -6.56 -13.60
CA ASP A 271 3.27 -7.38 -14.67
C ASP A 271 3.41 -8.85 -14.27
N ILE A 272 3.16 -9.21 -13.00
CA ILE A 272 3.29 -10.57 -12.49
C ILE A 272 1.99 -11.03 -11.81
N ASP A 273 1.66 -12.30 -11.99
CA ASP A 273 0.44 -12.90 -11.46
C ASP A 273 0.78 -14.14 -10.61
N GLY A 274 -0.20 -14.98 -10.30
CA GLY A 274 -0.04 -16.17 -9.46
C GLY A 274 0.21 -15.82 -7.99
N LYS A 275 0.83 -16.73 -7.25
CA LYS A 275 1.15 -16.52 -5.83
C LYS A 275 2.03 -15.30 -5.59
N ILE A 276 3.01 -15.05 -6.47
CA ILE A 276 3.91 -13.90 -6.32
C ILE A 276 3.13 -12.59 -6.48
N GLY A 277 2.23 -12.49 -7.47
CA GLY A 277 1.36 -11.34 -7.64
C GLY A 277 0.53 -11.05 -6.39
N ALA A 278 -0.21 -12.06 -5.89
CA ALA A 278 -1.05 -11.91 -4.69
C ALA A 278 -0.25 -11.49 -3.44
N MET A 279 0.97 -11.99 -3.26
CA MET A 279 1.85 -11.58 -2.16
C MET A 279 2.38 -10.15 -2.33
N LEU A 280 2.65 -9.70 -3.56
CA LEU A 280 3.03 -8.32 -3.84
C LEU A 280 1.85 -7.37 -3.58
N ASP A 281 0.64 -7.71 -4.01
CA ASP A 281 -0.56 -6.89 -3.78
C ASP A 281 -0.84 -6.71 -2.28
N MET A 282 -0.74 -7.80 -1.50
CA MET A 282 -0.86 -7.75 -0.05
C MET A 282 0.16 -6.81 0.59
N ARG A 283 1.42 -6.84 0.12
CA ARG A 283 2.51 -6.03 0.66
C ARG A 283 2.45 -4.57 0.21
N ASP A 284 2.09 -4.31 -1.05
CA ASP A 284 2.20 -3.00 -1.69
C ASP A 284 0.91 -2.19 -1.58
N GLU A 285 -0.25 -2.84 -1.42
CA GLU A 285 -1.55 -2.18 -1.36
C GLU A 285 -2.24 -2.36 0.00
N HIS A 286 -2.51 -3.60 0.42
CA HIS A 286 -3.39 -3.85 1.57
C HIS A 286 -2.75 -3.53 2.93
N ILE A 287 -1.52 -4.02 3.17
CA ILE A 287 -0.80 -3.74 4.43
C ILE A 287 -0.55 -2.24 4.58
N PRO A 288 -0.02 -1.52 3.57
CA PRO A 288 0.19 -0.08 3.68
C PRO A 288 -1.11 0.69 3.88
N GLY A 289 -2.22 0.28 3.24
CA GLY A 289 -3.53 0.89 3.44
C GLY A 289 -3.99 0.87 4.91
N ILE A 290 -3.77 -0.24 5.61
CA ILE A 290 -4.08 -0.34 7.06
C ILE A 290 -3.19 0.59 7.88
N MET A 291 -1.89 0.64 7.57
CA MET A 291 -0.95 1.54 8.26
C MET A 291 -1.32 3.02 8.03
N ASP A 292 -1.76 3.35 6.82
CA ASP A 292 -2.15 4.70 6.42
C ASP A 292 -3.43 5.15 7.14
N GLU A 293 -4.45 4.30 7.27
CA GLU A 293 -5.68 4.60 8.01
C GLU A 293 -5.44 4.70 9.52
N LEU A 294 -4.67 3.77 10.09
CA LEU A 294 -4.29 3.82 11.51
C LEU A 294 -3.50 5.10 11.82
N GLY A 295 -2.55 5.44 10.95
CA GLY A 295 -1.77 6.67 11.03
C GLY A 295 -2.61 7.92 10.89
N ARG A 296 -3.66 7.90 10.05
CA ARG A 296 -4.59 9.01 9.84
C ARG A 296 -5.40 9.28 11.11
N LEU A 297 -5.95 8.23 11.72
CA LEU A 297 -6.63 8.30 13.00
C LEU A 297 -5.71 8.89 14.08
N ALA A 298 -4.49 8.34 14.23
CA ALA A 298 -3.54 8.82 15.21
C ALA A 298 -3.15 10.30 15.00
N THR A 299 -2.98 10.71 13.74
CA THR A 299 -2.64 12.08 13.35
C THR A 299 -3.76 13.04 13.73
N ALA A 300 -5.00 12.73 13.32
CA ALA A 300 -6.16 13.55 13.62
C ALA A 300 -6.40 13.65 15.13
N PHE A 301 -6.25 12.55 15.86
CA PHE A 301 -6.38 12.53 17.32
C PHE A 301 -5.34 13.43 17.99
N SER A 302 -4.05 13.25 17.67
CA SER A 302 -2.97 14.05 18.26
C SER A 302 -3.13 15.54 17.95
N GLU A 303 -3.37 15.89 16.67
CA GLU A 303 -3.53 17.28 16.25
C GLU A 303 -4.72 17.96 16.93
N LYS A 304 -5.90 17.31 16.97
CA LYS A 304 -7.10 17.91 17.56
C LYS A 304 -6.96 18.07 19.07
N VAL A 305 -6.40 17.10 19.77
CA VAL A 305 -6.20 17.22 21.22
C VAL A 305 -5.18 18.31 21.54
N ASN A 306 -4.04 18.34 20.84
CA ASN A 306 -3.03 19.38 21.06
C ASN A 306 -3.54 20.78 20.70
N SER A 307 -4.34 20.90 19.64
CA SER A 307 -4.98 22.15 19.24
C SER A 307 -5.92 22.68 20.34
N LEU A 308 -6.80 21.82 20.87
CA LEU A 308 -7.69 22.19 21.97
C LEU A 308 -6.94 22.53 23.25
N GLN A 309 -5.89 21.78 23.55
CA GLN A 309 -5.02 21.99 24.70
C GLN A 309 -4.34 23.38 24.66
N SER A 310 -3.88 23.82 23.48
CA SER A 310 -3.28 25.15 23.31
C SER A 310 -4.26 26.32 23.46
N GLN A 311 -5.57 26.06 23.45
CA GLN A 311 -6.63 27.06 23.61
C GLN A 311 -7.05 27.24 25.08
N GLY A 312 -6.52 26.42 25.99
CA GLY A 312 -6.86 26.47 27.41
C GLY A 312 -5.68 26.84 28.32
N LEU A 313 -6.00 26.97 29.60
CA LEU A 313 -5.05 27.15 30.69
C LEU A 313 -4.91 25.86 31.52
N ASP A 314 -3.67 25.54 31.85
CA ASP A 314 -3.28 24.45 32.74
C ASP A 314 -3.63 24.78 34.22
N LEU A 315 -3.35 23.86 35.15
CA LEU A 315 -3.62 24.10 36.58
C LEU A 315 -2.74 25.20 37.19
N ASN A 316 -1.64 25.56 36.54
CA ASN A 316 -0.71 26.60 36.96
C ASN A 316 -1.05 27.97 36.35
N GLY A 317 -2.06 28.06 35.49
CA GLY A 317 -2.46 29.28 34.78
C GLY A 317 -1.63 29.58 33.53
N ASN A 318 -0.83 28.62 33.04
CA ASN A 318 -0.08 28.74 31.79
C ASN A 318 -0.91 28.21 30.61
N VAL A 319 -0.62 28.69 29.41
CA VAL A 319 -1.20 28.13 28.17
C VAL A 319 -0.80 26.67 28.02
N GLY A 320 -1.78 25.81 27.74
CA GLY A 320 -1.58 24.39 27.58
C GLY A 320 -0.52 24.04 26.54
N GLN A 321 0.37 23.12 26.90
CA GLN A 321 1.37 22.53 26.00
C GLN A 321 0.87 21.19 25.46
N ASN A 322 1.48 20.72 24.38
CA ASN A 322 1.10 19.46 23.73
C ASN A 322 1.07 18.28 24.70
N ILE A 323 -0.02 17.50 24.65
CA ILE A 323 -0.17 16.24 25.39
C ILE A 323 0.46 15.10 24.60
N PHE A 324 0.33 15.14 23.27
CA PHE A 324 0.83 14.12 22.35
C PHE A 324 1.92 14.68 21.42
N THR A 325 2.67 13.82 20.73
CA THR A 325 3.65 14.23 19.72
C THR A 325 3.06 15.26 18.75
N ASP A 326 3.73 16.39 18.57
CA ASP A 326 3.35 17.36 17.54
C ASP A 326 3.45 16.72 16.14
N VAL A 327 2.30 16.65 15.47
CA VAL A 327 2.16 16.13 14.11
C VAL A 327 3.01 16.92 13.11
N ASN A 328 3.35 18.17 13.41
CA ASN A 328 4.15 19.04 12.54
C ASN A 328 5.55 19.31 13.08
N SER A 329 5.99 18.58 14.11
CA SER A 329 7.40 18.61 14.51
C SER A 329 8.29 18.25 13.31
N GLU A 330 9.44 18.91 13.19
CA GLU A 330 10.38 18.74 12.07
C GLU A 330 10.71 17.26 11.81
N ARG A 331 10.91 16.49 12.88
CA ARG A 331 11.18 15.04 12.82
C ARG A 331 10.03 14.29 12.14
N VAL A 332 8.78 14.56 12.56
CA VAL A 332 7.59 13.89 12.03
C VAL A 332 7.36 14.32 10.58
N ALA A 333 7.45 15.62 10.28
CA ALA A 333 7.25 16.16 8.94
C ALA A 333 8.25 15.58 7.92
N LYS A 334 9.52 15.41 8.31
CA LYS A 334 10.54 14.75 7.48
C LYS A 334 10.32 13.25 7.33
N SER A 335 9.82 12.58 8.37
CA SER A 335 9.57 11.13 8.32
C SER A 335 8.45 10.70 7.36
N ARG A 336 7.66 11.66 6.85
CA ARG A 336 6.65 11.47 5.82
C ARG A 336 7.23 11.42 4.41
N VAL A 337 8.50 11.79 4.23
CA VAL A 337 9.18 11.76 2.93
C VAL A 337 10.09 10.55 2.86
N THR A 338 10.00 9.80 1.77
CA THR A 338 10.92 8.72 1.45
C THR A 338 11.64 9.06 0.15
N ALA A 339 12.97 9.11 0.24
CA ALA A 339 13.87 9.45 -0.86
C ALA A 339 14.86 8.30 -1.10
N GLY A 340 15.43 8.23 -2.30
CA GLY A 340 16.46 7.25 -2.62
C GLY A 340 17.72 7.46 -1.77
N SER A 341 18.50 6.40 -1.56
CA SER A 341 19.70 6.44 -0.69
C SER A 341 20.78 7.45 -1.13
N GLN A 342 20.77 7.88 -2.39
CA GLN A 342 21.70 8.88 -2.95
C GLN A 342 21.04 10.26 -3.13
N SER A 343 19.77 10.40 -2.74
CA SER A 343 19.04 11.66 -2.84
C SER A 343 19.66 12.73 -1.97
N LYS A 344 19.72 13.95 -2.49
CA LYS A 344 20.07 15.15 -1.72
C LYS A 344 18.85 16.01 -1.40
N ALA A 345 17.66 15.60 -1.83
CA ALA A 345 16.44 16.38 -1.64
C ALA A 345 16.16 16.60 -0.15
N ASP A 346 15.78 17.82 0.22
CA ASP A 346 15.32 18.16 1.57
C ASP A 346 13.88 18.65 1.45
N VAL A 347 12.96 17.73 1.71
CA VAL A 347 11.51 17.93 1.62
C VAL A 347 10.90 17.53 2.96
N ALA A 348 9.95 18.32 3.44
CA ALA A 348 9.18 18.04 4.64
C ALA A 348 7.69 18.21 4.34
N VAL A 349 6.85 17.32 4.87
CA VAL A 349 5.40 17.37 4.67
C VAL A 349 4.74 17.76 5.98
N TYR A 350 4.13 18.93 6.01
CA TYR A 350 3.30 19.41 7.11
C TYR A 350 1.83 19.15 6.80
N ILE A 351 1.04 19.00 7.86
CA ILE A 351 -0.41 18.79 7.76
C ILE A 351 -1.07 20.07 8.29
N ASP A 352 -1.69 20.82 7.39
CA ASP A 352 -2.38 22.07 7.71
C ASP A 352 -3.88 21.81 7.95
N ASP A 353 -4.47 20.81 7.28
CA ASP A 353 -5.87 20.43 7.44
C ASP A 353 -6.04 18.90 7.52
N THR A 354 -6.36 18.40 8.70
CA THR A 354 -6.61 16.97 8.96
C THR A 354 -7.91 16.46 8.32
N SER A 355 -8.85 17.33 7.95
CA SER A 355 -10.13 16.93 7.33
C SER A 355 -10.00 16.59 5.84
N ALA A 356 -9.09 17.26 5.13
CA ALA A 356 -8.76 17.00 3.73
C ALA A 356 -7.73 15.87 3.54
N LEU A 357 -7.11 15.41 4.63
CA LEU A 357 -6.06 14.40 4.62
C LEU A 357 -6.58 13.04 4.14
N LYS A 358 -5.92 12.47 3.14
CA LYS A 358 -6.19 11.10 2.65
C LYS A 358 -5.06 10.16 3.02
N GLY A 359 -5.41 8.90 3.30
CA GLY A 359 -4.44 7.81 3.38
C GLY A 359 -3.84 7.48 2.00
N GLY A 360 -2.70 6.81 2.00
CA GLY A 360 -2.01 6.38 0.78
C GLY A 360 -0.67 7.07 0.54
N GLU A 361 -0.05 6.70 -0.57
CA GLU A 361 1.25 7.17 -0.99
C GLU A 361 1.13 8.13 -2.18
N TYR A 362 1.86 9.25 -2.11
CA TYR A 362 1.94 10.22 -3.20
C TYR A 362 3.32 10.16 -3.84
N GLY A 363 3.37 10.02 -5.16
CA GLY A 363 4.62 10.09 -5.92
C GLY A 363 4.93 11.54 -6.30
N LEU A 364 6.02 12.11 -5.78
CA LEU A 364 6.48 13.45 -6.15
C LEU A 364 7.61 13.35 -7.18
N LYS A 365 7.49 14.04 -8.31
CA LYS A 365 8.52 14.15 -9.35
C LYS A 365 8.75 15.60 -9.72
N TYR A 366 10.01 15.99 -9.93
CA TYR A 366 10.37 17.32 -10.43
C TYR A 366 10.65 17.27 -11.95
N ASP A 367 9.97 18.14 -12.71
CA ASP A 367 10.09 18.20 -14.18
C ASP A 367 11.11 19.26 -14.67
N GLY A 368 11.76 19.97 -13.73
CA GLY A 368 12.70 21.05 -14.02
C GLY A 368 12.12 22.45 -13.88
N SER A 369 10.78 22.57 -13.82
CA SER A 369 10.06 23.84 -13.61
C SER A 369 9.10 23.74 -12.43
N ASP A 370 8.29 22.69 -12.40
CA ASP A 370 7.24 22.46 -11.42
C ASP A 370 7.33 21.04 -10.85
N TYR A 371 6.44 20.75 -9.92
CA TYR A 371 6.29 19.42 -9.33
C TYR A 371 5.07 18.73 -9.93
N VAL A 372 5.23 17.44 -10.23
CA VAL A 372 4.15 16.55 -10.64
C VAL A 372 3.93 15.58 -9.50
N VAL A 373 2.72 15.57 -8.94
CA VAL A 373 2.33 14.67 -7.87
C VAL A 373 1.35 13.63 -8.42
N THR A 374 1.72 12.36 -8.31
CA THR A 374 0.82 11.23 -8.49
C THR A 374 0.13 10.95 -7.16
N LYS A 375 -1.19 11.07 -7.11
CA LYS A 375 -2.02 10.78 -5.94
C LYS A 375 -2.20 9.25 -5.74
N PRO A 376 -2.70 8.82 -4.57
CA PRO A 376 -2.97 7.40 -4.30
C PRO A 376 -3.96 6.74 -5.26
N ASP A 377 -4.88 7.50 -5.85
CA ASP A 377 -5.85 7.03 -6.85
C ASP A 377 -5.26 6.93 -8.28
N GLY A 378 -3.98 7.30 -8.46
CA GLY A 378 -3.28 7.33 -9.74
C GLY A 378 -3.45 8.63 -10.51
N GLU A 379 -4.26 9.59 -10.04
CA GLU A 379 -4.40 10.90 -10.67
C GLU A 379 -3.05 11.63 -10.59
N THR A 380 -2.63 12.23 -11.70
CA THR A 380 -1.42 13.07 -11.73
C THR A 380 -1.82 14.54 -11.79
N VAL A 381 -1.33 15.31 -10.83
CA VAL A 381 -1.60 16.74 -10.72
C VAL A 381 -0.29 17.49 -10.77
N LYS A 382 -0.24 18.52 -11.61
CA LYS A 382 0.87 19.46 -11.65
C LYS A 382 0.63 20.54 -10.61
N VAL A 383 1.59 20.73 -9.71
CA VAL A 383 1.51 21.70 -8.61
C VAL A 383 2.65 22.71 -8.73
N SER A 384 2.28 23.99 -8.68
CA SER A 384 3.23 25.09 -8.64
C SER A 384 3.46 25.53 -7.20
N THR A 385 4.66 26.03 -6.92
CA THR A 385 5.02 26.53 -5.60
C THR A 385 4.39 27.90 -5.32
N ASN A 386 4.37 28.26 -4.04
CA ASN A 386 4.00 29.59 -3.56
C ASN A 386 4.92 30.68 -4.15
N SER A 387 4.61 31.95 -3.90
CA SER A 387 5.41 33.08 -4.39
C SER A 387 6.87 33.08 -3.90
N ALA A 388 7.17 32.38 -2.80
CA ALA A 388 8.53 32.20 -2.28
C ALA A 388 9.29 31.05 -2.95
N GLY A 389 8.61 30.25 -3.80
CA GLY A 389 9.20 29.14 -4.53
C GLY A 389 9.51 27.90 -3.69
N ASN A 390 9.12 27.86 -2.41
CA ASN A 390 9.64 26.89 -1.44
C ASN A 390 8.59 25.92 -0.87
N ALA A 391 7.32 26.08 -1.19
CA ALA A 391 6.27 25.16 -0.74
C ALA A 391 5.09 25.10 -1.70
N PHE A 392 4.37 23.99 -1.70
CA PHE A 392 3.08 23.83 -2.38
C PHE A 392 2.07 23.13 -1.46
N TYR A 393 0.78 23.21 -1.83
CA TYR A 393 -0.33 22.69 -1.02
C TYR A 393 -1.11 21.64 -1.80
N LEU A 394 -1.46 20.53 -1.14
CA LEU A 394 -2.22 19.43 -1.75
C LEU A 394 -2.93 18.63 -0.66
N ASP A 395 -4.23 18.37 -0.84
CA ASP A 395 -5.03 17.47 0.02
C ASP A 395 -4.81 17.70 1.54
N GLY A 396 -4.84 18.97 1.97
CA GLY A 396 -4.64 19.39 3.36
C GLY A 396 -3.19 19.41 3.84
N MET A 397 -2.23 19.07 2.98
CA MET A 397 -0.81 19.07 3.25
C MET A 397 -0.13 20.32 2.72
N ARG A 398 0.90 20.76 3.42
CA ARG A 398 1.88 21.76 2.97
C ARG A 398 3.23 21.07 2.81
N VAL A 399 3.68 20.95 1.58
CA VAL A 399 4.95 20.30 1.24
C VAL A 399 5.99 21.39 1.07
N GLU A 400 6.92 21.48 2.03
CA GLU A 400 8.08 22.36 1.94
C GLU A 400 9.20 21.67 1.17
N VAL A 401 9.76 22.36 0.18
CA VAL A 401 10.91 21.92 -0.60
C VAL A 401 12.05 22.89 -0.36
N ARG A 402 13.00 22.50 0.49
CA ARG A 402 14.16 23.31 0.87
C ARG A 402 15.34 23.05 -0.06
N ASN A 403 15.52 21.79 -0.47
CA ASN A 403 16.39 21.42 -1.57
C ASN A 403 15.61 20.54 -2.56
N PRO A 404 15.40 20.99 -3.80
CA PRO A 404 14.61 20.24 -4.77
C PRO A 404 15.27 18.90 -5.14
N PRO A 405 14.47 17.87 -5.45
CA PRO A 405 14.98 16.64 -6.05
C PRO A 405 15.58 16.91 -7.44
N GLU A 406 16.53 16.07 -7.85
CA GLU A 406 17.17 16.18 -9.16
C GLU A 406 16.17 15.96 -10.30
N LEU A 407 16.51 16.41 -11.52
CA LEU A 407 15.60 16.29 -12.66
C LEU A 407 15.21 14.83 -12.91
N GLY A 408 13.91 14.54 -12.82
CA GLY A 408 13.37 13.19 -13.00
C GLY A 408 13.50 12.28 -11.77
N GLU A 409 14.10 12.74 -10.68
CA GLU A 409 14.10 12.03 -9.40
C GLU A 409 12.67 11.92 -8.84
N LYS A 410 12.36 10.76 -8.25
CA LYS A 410 11.07 10.46 -7.62
C LYS A 410 11.24 10.37 -6.11
N LEU A 411 10.38 11.07 -5.38
CA LEU A 411 10.19 10.97 -3.93
C LEU A 411 8.81 10.36 -3.65
N LEU A 412 8.65 9.72 -2.49
CA LEU A 412 7.36 9.25 -2.00
C LEU A 412 6.96 10.05 -0.77
N LEU A 413 5.73 10.54 -0.75
CA LEU A 413 5.14 11.23 0.40
C LEU A 413 4.09 10.31 1.02
N ARG A 414 4.25 10.04 2.31
CA ARG A 414 3.43 9.13 3.12
C ARG A 414 2.93 9.91 4.34
N PRO A 415 1.88 10.72 4.19
CA PRO A 415 1.52 11.70 5.21
C PRO A 415 1.10 11.07 6.55
N THR A 416 0.48 9.89 6.50
CA THR A 416 -0.12 9.25 7.68
C THR A 416 0.60 7.99 8.12
N ARG A 417 1.17 7.19 7.20
CA ARG A 417 1.69 5.82 7.42
C ARG A 417 2.37 5.55 8.75
N ASN A 418 3.27 6.44 9.15
CA ASN A 418 4.19 6.21 10.27
C ASN A 418 3.72 6.85 11.58
N PHE A 419 2.70 7.71 11.58
CA PHE A 419 2.41 8.52 12.76
C PHE A 419 1.89 7.69 13.93
N ALA A 420 1.17 6.60 13.67
CA ALA A 420 0.74 5.66 14.70
C ALA A 420 1.90 4.98 15.45
N ALA A 421 3.08 4.86 14.83
CA ALA A 421 4.30 4.40 15.50
C ALA A 421 5.03 5.50 16.28
N GLN A 422 4.77 6.77 15.93
CA GLN A 422 5.50 7.93 16.44
C GLN A 422 4.73 8.72 17.50
N ILE A 423 3.43 8.46 17.64
CA ILE A 423 2.59 9.07 18.67
C ILE A 423 3.07 8.60 20.05
N GLN A 424 3.34 9.56 20.93
CA GLN A 424 3.75 9.35 22.31
C GLN A 424 3.17 10.46 23.19
N MET A 425 3.20 10.27 24.49
CA MET A 425 2.87 11.31 25.48
C MET A 425 4.06 12.26 25.64
N GLU A 426 3.83 13.56 25.50
CA GLU A 426 4.83 14.63 25.69
C GLU A 426 4.86 15.16 27.13
N THR A 427 3.78 14.93 27.90
CA THR A 427 3.74 15.22 29.34
C THR A 427 3.33 14.00 30.16
N LYS A 428 3.80 13.97 31.41
CA LYS A 428 3.40 13.03 32.46
C LYS A 428 2.84 13.75 33.69
N ASP A 429 2.81 15.08 33.70
CA ASP A 429 2.29 15.86 34.83
C ASP A 429 0.79 16.14 34.62
N PRO A 430 -0.10 15.64 35.50
CA PRO A 430 -1.54 15.91 35.42
C PRO A 430 -1.90 17.40 35.43
N ARG A 431 -1.02 18.25 35.98
CA ARG A 431 -1.23 19.70 36.06
C ARG A 431 -1.18 20.37 34.69
N ASP A 432 -0.50 19.78 33.72
CA ASP A 432 -0.30 20.34 32.39
C ASP A 432 -1.57 20.29 31.52
N ILE A 433 -2.58 19.49 31.90
CA ILE A 433 -3.84 19.42 31.13
C ILE A 433 -4.56 20.78 31.18
N ALA A 434 -4.86 21.35 30.03
CA ALA A 434 -5.54 22.63 29.91
C ALA A 434 -7.06 22.43 29.92
N ALA A 435 -7.63 22.36 31.12
CA ALA A 435 -9.07 22.14 31.32
C ALA A 435 -9.86 23.45 31.55
N GLN A 436 -9.20 24.61 31.55
CA GLN A 436 -9.83 25.92 31.72
C GLN A 436 -9.79 26.70 30.40
N SER A 437 -10.88 27.37 30.02
CA SER A 437 -10.93 28.20 28.81
C SER A 437 -10.14 29.50 28.99
N TYR A 438 -9.46 29.97 27.94
CA TYR A 438 -8.89 31.32 27.86
C TYR A 438 -9.97 32.42 27.82
N GLU A 439 -11.12 32.12 27.22
CA GLU A 439 -12.28 33.01 27.28
C GLU A 439 -12.98 32.82 28.63
N ALA A 440 -12.69 33.73 29.55
CA ALA A 440 -13.53 33.94 30.71
C ALA A 440 -14.96 34.22 30.24
N SER A 441 -15.90 33.41 30.73
CA SER A 441 -17.34 33.67 30.74
C SER A 441 -17.61 35.18 30.83
N THR A 442 -18.42 35.69 29.91
CA THR A 442 -18.81 37.10 29.78
C THR A 442 -18.87 37.82 31.13
N THR A 443 -17.95 38.77 31.36
CA THR A 443 -18.09 39.67 32.50
C THR A 443 -19.20 40.67 32.18
N PHE A 444 -20.40 40.44 32.71
CA PHE A 444 -21.41 41.49 32.78
C PHE A 444 -20.96 42.52 33.81
N ALA A 445 -20.37 43.62 33.37
CA ALA A 445 -20.17 44.78 34.23
C ALA A 445 -21.55 45.40 34.53
N LYS A 446 -22.16 45.03 35.67
CA LYS A 446 -23.33 45.75 36.19
C LYS A 446 -22.83 46.93 37.03
N GLY A 447 -23.04 48.14 36.53
CA GLY A 447 -22.82 49.39 37.26
C GLY A 447 -24.14 50.09 37.55
N SER A 448 -24.22 50.83 38.64
CA SER A 448 -25.29 51.81 38.89
C SER A 448 -24.72 53.22 38.72
N ALA A 449 -25.37 54.02 37.88
CA ALA A 449 -25.03 55.44 37.72
C ALA A 449 -26.17 56.29 38.28
N GLY A 450 -25.81 57.25 39.14
CA GLY A 450 -26.76 58.25 39.64
C GLY A 450 -26.87 59.39 38.64
N PHE A 451 -28.08 59.68 38.16
CA PHE A 451 -28.33 60.83 37.29
C PHE A 451 -29.19 61.87 38.02
N LYS A 452 -28.91 63.15 37.77
CA LYS A 452 -29.72 64.28 38.25
C LYS A 452 -30.19 65.08 37.06
N ILE A 453 -31.50 65.15 36.86
CA ILE A 453 -32.11 65.97 35.81
C ILE A 453 -32.03 67.43 36.24
N LEU A 454 -31.36 68.27 35.44
CA LEU A 454 -31.22 69.71 35.72
C LEU A 454 -32.41 70.52 35.17
N ALA A 455 -32.97 70.11 34.03
CA ALA A 455 -34.17 70.68 33.42
C ALA A 455 -34.97 69.57 32.71
N ALA A 456 -36.31 69.63 32.73
CA ALA A 456 -37.15 68.62 32.07
C ALA A 456 -37.61 69.12 30.70
N GLY A 457 -37.23 68.40 29.64
CA GLY A 457 -37.68 68.62 28.27
C GLY A 457 -38.85 67.70 27.87
N GLN A 458 -38.98 67.45 26.56
CA GLN A 458 -40.05 66.59 26.01
C GLN A 458 -39.77 65.09 26.18
N LEU A 459 -38.54 64.71 26.53
CA LEU A 459 -38.12 63.32 26.67
C LEU A 459 -38.56 62.76 28.02
N ARG A 460 -39.40 61.72 28.01
CA ARG A 460 -39.95 61.08 29.23
C ARG A 460 -39.18 59.84 29.67
N GLU A 461 -38.66 59.08 28.72
CA GLU A 461 -37.93 57.84 28.94
C GLU A 461 -36.72 57.80 28.00
N PHE A 462 -35.58 57.33 28.52
CA PHE A 462 -34.36 57.14 27.77
C PHE A 462 -33.46 56.12 28.48
N GLU A 463 -32.57 55.51 27.72
CA GLU A 463 -31.58 54.54 28.19
C GLU A 463 -30.18 55.08 27.92
N VAL A 464 -29.30 55.00 28.91
CA VAL A 464 -27.89 55.36 28.76
C VAL A 464 -27.08 54.07 28.66
N ILE A 465 -26.39 53.90 27.54
CA ILE A 465 -25.55 52.74 27.27
C ILE A 465 -24.10 53.18 27.36
N VAL A 466 -23.34 52.57 28.28
CA VAL A 466 -21.89 52.77 28.38
C VAL A 466 -21.18 51.64 27.62
N SER A 467 -20.19 52.00 26.82
CA SER A 467 -19.36 51.05 26.08
C SER A 467 -18.73 50.00 27.00
N PRO A 468 -18.46 48.77 26.52
CA PRO A 468 -17.86 47.71 27.34
C PRO A 468 -16.51 48.08 27.97
N LYS A 469 -15.76 48.99 27.35
CA LYS A 469 -14.48 49.49 27.86
C LYS A 469 -14.62 50.64 28.87
N GLY A 470 -15.83 51.17 29.06
CA GLY A 470 -16.08 52.31 29.94
C GLY A 470 -15.56 53.65 29.40
N GLU A 471 -15.23 53.74 28.11
CA GLU A 471 -14.59 54.93 27.51
C GLU A 471 -15.60 55.87 26.85
N GLN A 472 -16.78 55.35 26.47
CA GLN A 472 -17.83 56.10 25.78
C GLN A 472 -19.21 55.77 26.34
N PHE A 473 -20.16 56.70 26.18
CA PHE A 473 -21.58 56.48 26.44
C PHE A 473 -22.44 57.03 25.29
N ALA A 474 -23.59 56.40 25.04
CA ALA A 474 -24.61 56.84 24.11
C ALA A 474 -25.97 56.84 24.81
N VAL A 475 -26.95 57.57 24.24
CA VAL A 475 -28.32 57.58 24.77
C VAL A 475 -29.29 57.15 23.69
N THR A 476 -30.17 56.23 24.05
CA THR A 476 -31.20 55.66 23.19
C THR A 476 -32.59 55.86 23.79
N ASP A 477 -33.62 55.83 22.96
CA ASP A 477 -35.02 55.63 23.40
C ASP A 477 -35.19 54.15 23.82
N PRO A 478 -36.09 53.79 24.75
CA PRO A 478 -36.50 52.40 25.05
C PRO A 478 -36.76 51.48 23.84
N LYS A 479 -36.96 52.04 22.64
CA LYS A 479 -37.09 51.28 21.38
C LYS A 479 -35.76 51.01 20.67
N GLY A 480 -34.62 51.40 21.25
CA GLY A 480 -33.28 51.23 20.69
C GLY A 480 -32.85 52.28 19.66
N ASN A 481 -33.64 53.34 19.46
CA ASN A 481 -33.27 54.43 18.54
C ASN A 481 -32.25 55.36 19.20
N ILE A 482 -31.17 55.70 18.49
CA ILE A 482 -30.11 56.59 18.98
C ILE A 482 -30.64 58.02 19.09
N LEU A 483 -30.72 58.53 20.32
CA LEU A 483 -31.05 59.92 20.64
C LEU A 483 -29.80 60.80 20.72
N MET A 484 -28.67 60.20 21.12
CA MET A 484 -27.37 60.85 21.16
C MET A 484 -26.28 59.88 20.69
N GLN A 485 -25.46 60.34 19.75
CA GLN A 485 -24.30 59.59 19.27
C GLN A 485 -23.27 59.37 20.40
N PRO A 486 -22.44 58.32 20.34
CA PRO A 486 -21.44 58.03 21.37
C PRO A 486 -20.53 59.23 21.69
N GLN A 487 -20.36 59.52 22.97
CA GLN A 487 -19.51 60.56 23.52
C GLN A 487 -18.54 59.98 24.57
N PRO A 488 -17.41 60.63 24.88
CA PRO A 488 -16.49 60.19 25.92
C PRO A 488 -17.19 60.06 27.29
N TYR A 489 -16.85 59.01 28.04
CA TYR A 489 -17.30 58.77 29.41
C TYR A 489 -16.10 58.78 30.37
N PRO A 490 -16.19 59.46 31.53
CA PRO A 490 -17.33 60.23 32.03
C PRO A 490 -17.50 61.58 31.30
N PRO A 491 -18.73 62.10 31.17
CA PRO A 491 -18.95 63.40 30.55
C PRO A 491 -18.32 64.53 31.39
N GLU A 492 -17.70 65.49 30.72
CA GLU A 492 -17.03 66.64 31.37
C GLU A 492 -18.02 67.71 31.90
N GLY A 493 -19.31 67.59 31.57
CA GLY A 493 -20.36 68.53 31.98
C GLY A 493 -21.78 67.99 31.76
N PRO A 494 -22.82 68.81 32.00
CA PRO A 494 -24.20 68.44 31.75
C PRO A 494 -24.44 68.07 30.29
N VAL A 495 -25.19 67.00 30.06
CA VAL A 495 -25.52 66.48 28.73
C VAL A 495 -26.99 66.83 28.46
N THR A 496 -27.26 67.45 27.30
CA THR A 496 -28.63 67.83 26.90
C THR A 496 -29.11 66.97 25.75
N ILE A 497 -30.30 66.38 25.90
CA ILE A 497 -30.88 65.44 24.93
C ILE A 497 -32.32 65.84 24.68
N ASN A 498 -32.62 66.33 23.47
CA ASN A 498 -33.95 66.79 23.08
C ASN A 498 -34.61 67.75 24.10
N GLY A 499 -33.79 68.61 24.72
CA GLY A 499 -34.21 69.63 25.67
C GLY A 499 -34.31 69.20 27.14
N THR A 500 -34.00 67.93 27.46
CA THR A 500 -33.85 67.41 28.84
C THR A 500 -32.38 67.38 29.25
#